data_AF-A0A2V5DNZ0-F1
#
_entry.id   AF-A0A2V5DNZ0-F1
#
_cell.length_a   1.000
_cell.length_b   1.000
_cell.length_c   1.000
_cell.angle_alpha   90.00
_cell.angle_beta   90.00
_cell.angle_gamma   90.00
#
_symmetry.space_group_name_H-M   'P 1'
#
loop_
_entity.id
_entity.type
_entity.pdbx_description
1 polymer ?
#
loop_
_entity_poly.entity_id
_entity_poly.type
_entity_poly.pdbx_seq_one_letter_code
_entity_poly.pdbx_strand_id
1 'polypeptide(L)'
;MVRPSHDWHMLDPDVLHWLMQATPQKDFFNTLSSVRWVIEPAAAALAATNATAKDVESIGEAYQRMEAVRTHEERLQPDLDFHARIADATHNDLLAYLCNRLSMALRESVRYSNQRPNFDQLALPLHKAILTAIQNGDALGARHASLVQLEDARVALSKVLGQDPTS
;
A
#
# COMPACT_ATOMS: atom_id res chain seq x y z
N MET A 1 4.04 29.69 18.64
CA MET A 1 4.63 29.91 17.31
C MET A 1 4.72 28.55 16.63
N VAL A 2 4.16 28.38 15.43
CA VAL A 2 4.19 27.10 14.71
C VAL A 2 5.62 26.89 14.18
N ARG A 3 6.19 25.71 14.38
CA ARG A 3 7.55 25.38 13.91
C ARG A 3 7.58 25.25 12.38
N PRO A 4 8.74 25.43 11.72
CA PRO A 4 8.91 25.11 10.30
C PRO A 4 8.49 23.66 9.99
N SER A 5 7.99 23.40 8.78
CA SER A 5 7.46 22.08 8.38
C SER A 5 8.48 20.94 8.41
N HIS A 6 9.78 21.23 8.35
CA HIS A 6 10.85 20.22 8.47
C HIS A 6 11.10 19.75 9.91
N ASP A 7 10.61 20.48 10.92
CA ASP A 7 10.68 20.09 12.33
C ASP A 7 9.45 19.29 12.78
N TRP A 8 8.51 19.05 11.86
CA TRP A 8 7.30 18.33 12.17
C TRP A 8 7.56 16.84 12.12
N HIS A 9 6.99 16.13 13.07
CA HIS A 9 6.96 14.68 13.04
C HIS A 9 5.93 14.27 11.98
N MET A 10 6.33 14.20 10.72
CA MET A 10 5.42 13.99 9.58
C MET A 10 4.62 12.68 9.62
N LEU A 11 5.06 11.71 10.42
CA LEU A 11 4.34 10.46 10.66
C LEU A 11 3.41 10.51 11.88
N ASP A 12 3.39 11.64 12.62
CA ASP A 12 2.47 11.85 13.72
C ASP A 12 1.02 11.85 13.22
N PRO A 13 0.09 11.12 13.86
CA PRO A 13 -1.28 10.98 13.36
C PRO A 13 -2.02 12.31 13.30
N ASP A 14 -1.77 13.22 14.25
CA ASP A 14 -2.42 14.53 14.30
C ASP A 14 -1.88 15.43 13.19
N VAL A 15 -0.57 15.37 12.93
CA VAL A 15 0.07 16.10 11.82
C VAL A 15 -0.45 15.59 10.47
N LEU A 16 -0.53 14.27 10.27
CA LEU A 16 -1.08 13.68 9.05
C LEU A 16 -2.55 14.04 8.85
N HIS A 17 -3.34 14.00 9.91
CA HIS A 17 -4.75 14.38 9.88
C HIS A 17 -4.93 15.85 9.52
N TRP A 18 -4.10 16.74 10.09
CA TRP A 18 -4.09 18.15 9.74
C TRP A 18 -3.66 18.37 8.28
N LEU A 19 -2.59 17.71 7.82
CA LEU A 19 -2.10 17.81 6.44
C LEU A 19 -3.18 17.38 5.44
N MET A 20 -3.92 16.31 5.75
CA MET A 20 -5.03 15.83 4.94
C MET A 20 -6.16 16.88 4.80
N GLN A 21 -6.39 17.70 5.83
CA GLN A 21 -7.40 18.78 5.79
C GLN A 21 -6.88 20.08 5.17
N ALA A 22 -5.61 20.39 5.38
CA ALA A 22 -5.01 21.67 4.99
C ALA A 22 -4.46 21.67 3.55
N THR A 23 -4.20 20.48 2.98
CA THR A 23 -3.64 20.32 1.63
C THR A 23 -4.74 19.89 0.66
N PRO A 24 -4.74 20.36 -0.60
CA PRO A 24 -5.61 19.80 -1.62
C PRO A 24 -5.47 18.27 -1.66
N GLN A 25 -6.59 17.55 -1.60
CA GLN A 25 -6.63 16.09 -1.42
C GLN A 25 -5.73 15.34 -2.43
N LYS A 26 -5.70 15.81 -3.68
CA LYS A 26 -4.81 15.30 -4.73
C LYS A 26 -3.34 15.35 -4.33
N ASP A 27 -2.87 16.52 -3.90
CA ASP A 27 -1.44 16.76 -3.64
C ASP A 27 -0.98 15.97 -2.41
N PHE A 28 -1.88 15.81 -1.43
CA PHE A 28 -1.65 14.94 -0.29
C PHE A 28 -1.49 13.48 -0.71
N PHE A 29 -2.40 12.95 -1.54
CA PHE A 29 -2.29 11.57 -2.01
C PHE A 29 -1.10 11.33 -2.93
N ASN A 30 -0.71 12.30 -3.77
CA ASN A 30 0.51 12.22 -4.56
C ASN A 30 1.74 12.12 -3.66
N THR A 31 1.81 12.94 -2.61
CA THR A 31 2.89 12.90 -1.61
C THR A 31 2.99 11.52 -0.97
N LEU A 32 1.87 10.96 -0.52
CA LEU A 32 1.86 9.63 0.08
C LEU A 32 2.23 8.53 -0.94
N SER A 33 1.75 8.65 -2.18
CA SER A 33 2.05 7.70 -3.25
C SER A 33 3.55 7.67 -3.55
N SER A 34 4.23 8.82 -3.60
CA SER A 34 5.68 8.88 -3.80
C SER A 34 6.45 8.12 -2.72
N VAL A 35 5.98 8.15 -1.47
CA VAL A 35 6.60 7.39 -0.37
C VAL A 35 6.40 5.88 -0.58
N ARG A 36 5.19 5.44 -0.95
CA ARG A 36 4.90 4.03 -1.26
C ARG A 36 5.80 3.48 -2.36
N TRP A 37 6.01 4.26 -3.43
CA TRP A 37 6.89 3.92 -4.56
C TRP A 37 8.34 3.63 -4.16
N VAL A 38 8.83 4.26 -3.09
CA VAL A 38 10.18 4.02 -2.58
C VAL A 38 10.21 2.80 -1.67
N ILE A 39 9.21 2.66 -0.79
CA ILE A 39 9.25 1.72 0.33
C ILE A 39 8.67 0.35 -0.01
N GLU A 40 7.47 0.29 -0.59
CA GLU A 40 6.75 -0.97 -0.79
C GLU A 40 7.49 -1.96 -1.71
N PRO A 41 8.10 -1.54 -2.83
CA PRO A 41 8.85 -2.47 -3.68
C PRO A 41 10.08 -3.06 -2.97
N ALA A 42 10.74 -2.27 -2.11
CA ALA A 42 11.86 -2.73 -1.32
C ALA A 42 11.40 -3.69 -0.21
N ALA A 43 10.29 -3.38 0.45
CA ALA A 43 9.68 -4.27 1.44
C ALA A 43 9.26 -5.61 0.82
N ALA A 44 8.62 -5.61 -0.35
CA ALA A 44 8.24 -6.83 -1.05
C ALA A 44 9.45 -7.70 -1.41
N ALA A 45 10.54 -7.09 -1.89
CA ALA A 45 11.79 -7.80 -2.20
C ALA A 45 12.45 -8.42 -0.95
N LEU A 46 12.47 -7.65 0.16
CA LEU A 46 13.00 -8.13 1.44
C LEU A 46 12.14 -9.26 2.01
N ALA A 47 10.81 -9.13 1.95
CA ALA A 47 9.88 -10.16 2.37
C ALA A 47 10.09 -11.45 1.56
N ALA A 48 10.24 -11.37 0.23
CA ALA A 48 10.54 -12.54 -0.58
C ALA A 48 11.88 -13.22 -0.19
N THR A 49 12.85 -12.46 0.32
CA THR A 49 14.14 -13.02 0.76
C THR A 49 14.06 -13.65 2.15
N ASN A 50 13.28 -13.04 3.05
CA ASN A 50 13.35 -13.30 4.49
C ASN A 50 12.16 -14.09 5.04
N ALA A 51 11.02 -14.10 4.35
CA ALA A 51 9.77 -14.65 4.86
C ALA A 51 9.91 -16.13 5.24
N THR A 52 9.41 -16.47 6.43
CA THR A 52 9.24 -17.86 6.82
C THR A 52 7.98 -18.46 6.19
N ALA A 53 7.84 -19.79 6.27
CA ALA A 53 6.61 -20.47 5.84
C ALA A 53 5.35 -19.91 6.54
N LYS A 54 5.48 -19.52 7.82
CA LYS A 54 4.38 -18.91 8.59
C LYS A 54 4.02 -17.52 8.08
N ASP A 55 5.01 -16.73 7.67
CA ASP A 55 4.75 -15.40 7.11
C ASP A 55 4.07 -15.52 5.75
N VAL A 56 4.51 -16.45 4.92
CA VAL A 56 3.89 -16.74 3.61
C VAL A 56 2.43 -17.20 3.77
N GLU A 57 2.16 -18.08 4.74
CA GLU A 57 0.79 -18.49 5.09
C GLU A 57 -0.05 -17.29 5.52
N SER A 58 0.48 -16.46 6.43
CA SER A 58 -0.17 -15.24 6.89
C SER A 58 -0.48 -14.29 5.73
N ILE A 59 0.47 -13.99 4.84
CA ILE A 59 0.20 -13.12 3.67
C ILE A 59 -0.88 -13.76 2.78
N GLY A 60 -0.84 -15.08 2.60
CA GLY A 60 -1.84 -15.84 1.85
C GLY A 60 -3.26 -15.73 2.41
N GLU A 61 -3.43 -15.81 3.72
CA GLU A 61 -4.74 -15.62 4.38
C GLU A 61 -5.31 -14.21 4.16
N ALA A 62 -4.48 -13.16 4.21
CA ALA A 62 -4.93 -11.81 3.92
C ALA A 62 -5.37 -11.66 2.46
N TYR A 63 -4.60 -12.24 1.52
CA TYR A 63 -5.01 -12.31 0.12
C TYR A 63 -6.34 -13.06 -0.07
N GLN A 64 -6.55 -14.20 0.59
CA GLN A 64 -7.81 -14.94 0.51
C GLN A 64 -9.00 -14.11 1.02
N ARG A 65 -8.81 -13.33 2.10
CA ARG A 65 -9.83 -12.39 2.56
C ARG A 65 -10.11 -11.30 1.54
N MET A 66 -9.10 -10.77 0.84
CA MET A 66 -9.30 -9.83 -0.27
C MET A 66 -10.08 -10.43 -1.44
N GLU A 67 -9.87 -11.71 -1.74
CA GLU A 67 -10.55 -12.41 -2.83
C GLU A 67 -12.02 -12.76 -2.48
N ALA A 68 -12.33 -12.93 -1.19
CA ALA A 68 -13.64 -13.32 -0.71
C ALA A 68 -14.66 -12.15 -0.64
N VAL A 69 -14.20 -10.93 -0.45
CA VAL A 69 -15.08 -9.75 -0.32
C VAL A 69 -15.74 -9.35 -1.65
N ARG A 70 -16.87 -8.65 -1.57
CA ARG A 70 -17.68 -8.29 -2.76
C ARG A 70 -17.92 -6.80 -2.89
N THR A 71 -17.79 -6.04 -1.80
CA THR A 71 -18.00 -4.59 -1.79
C THR A 71 -16.68 -3.84 -1.60
N HIS A 72 -16.62 -2.60 -2.10
CA HIS A 72 -15.44 -1.74 -1.95
C HIS A 72 -15.08 -1.46 -0.48
N GLU A 73 -16.08 -1.31 0.38
CA GLU A 73 -15.90 -1.04 1.81
C GLU A 73 -15.24 -2.22 2.53
N GLU A 74 -15.68 -3.44 2.23
CA GLU A 74 -15.10 -4.66 2.78
C GLU A 74 -13.66 -4.91 2.28
N ARG A 75 -13.27 -4.37 1.11
CA ARG A 75 -11.90 -4.57 0.55
C ARG A 75 -10.81 -3.85 1.33
N LEU A 76 -11.14 -2.77 2.02
CA LEU A 76 -10.13 -1.89 2.62
C LEU A 76 -9.28 -2.63 3.68
N GLN A 77 -9.91 -3.34 4.61
CA GLN A 77 -9.17 -3.96 5.71
C GLN A 77 -8.28 -5.13 5.24
N PRO A 78 -8.77 -6.07 4.40
CA PRO A 78 -7.93 -7.14 3.85
C PRO A 78 -6.73 -6.63 3.04
N ASP A 79 -6.88 -5.54 2.29
CA ASP A 79 -5.80 -4.88 1.53
C ASP A 79 -4.72 -4.34 2.48
N LEU A 80 -5.12 -3.55 3.49
CA LEU A 80 -4.19 -3.05 4.51
C LEU A 80 -3.48 -4.17 5.26
N ASP A 81 -4.21 -5.24 5.61
CA ASP A 81 -3.65 -6.40 6.28
C ASP A 81 -2.63 -7.15 5.40
N PHE A 82 -2.87 -7.24 4.09
CA PHE A 82 -1.96 -7.87 3.14
C PHE A 82 -0.62 -7.13 3.12
N HIS A 83 -0.66 -5.80 2.98
CA HIS A 83 0.54 -4.97 2.97
C HIS A 83 1.28 -4.97 4.32
N ALA A 84 0.54 -4.93 5.44
CA ALA A 84 1.12 -5.01 6.77
C ALA A 84 1.87 -6.34 7.00
N ARG A 85 1.27 -7.47 6.60
CA ARG A 85 1.90 -8.80 6.72
C ARG A 85 3.14 -8.93 5.83
N ILE A 86 3.17 -8.31 4.65
CA ILE A 86 4.39 -8.24 3.83
C ILE A 86 5.48 -7.44 4.55
N ALA A 87 5.12 -6.32 5.17
CA ALA A 87 6.09 -5.50 5.90
C ALA A 87 6.67 -6.26 7.11
N ASP A 88 5.84 -6.99 7.86
CA ASP A 88 6.28 -7.83 8.99
C ASP A 88 7.21 -8.97 8.51
N ALA A 89 6.90 -9.58 7.36
CA ALA A 89 7.68 -10.65 6.74
C ALA A 89 9.08 -10.21 6.27
N THR A 90 9.38 -8.90 6.28
CA THR A 90 10.75 -8.41 6.06
C THR A 90 11.68 -8.76 7.22
N HIS A 91 11.13 -9.08 8.40
CA HIS A 91 11.86 -9.23 9.66
C HIS A 91 12.76 -8.03 10.00
N ASN A 92 12.30 -6.84 9.62
CA ASN A 92 12.90 -5.56 9.97
C ASN A 92 11.86 -4.71 10.70
N ASP A 93 11.89 -4.74 12.03
CA ASP A 93 10.89 -4.09 12.89
C ASP A 93 10.75 -2.59 12.60
N LEU A 94 11.85 -1.91 12.26
CA LEU A 94 11.82 -0.49 11.92
C LEU A 94 11.09 -0.26 10.59
N LEU A 95 11.36 -1.09 9.58
CA LEU A 95 10.67 -1.01 8.29
C LEU A 95 9.19 -1.36 8.44
N ALA A 96 8.87 -2.43 9.17
CA ALA A 96 7.50 -2.84 9.47
C ALA A 96 6.73 -1.71 10.19
N TYR A 97 7.34 -1.11 11.22
CA TYR A 97 6.78 0.05 11.91
C TYR A 97 6.49 1.22 10.97
N LEU A 98 7.45 1.58 10.12
CA LEU A 98 7.28 2.68 9.15
C LEU A 98 6.15 2.39 8.16
N CYS A 99 6.12 1.19 7.56
CA CYS A 99 5.06 0.77 6.66
C CYS A 99 3.68 0.82 7.34
N ASN A 100 3.55 0.27 8.56
CA ASN A 100 2.29 0.25 9.30
C ASN A 100 1.80 1.65 9.65
N ARG A 101 2.69 2.57 10.00
CA ARG A 101 2.35 3.99 10.23
C ARG A 101 1.90 4.69 8.95
N LEU A 102 2.57 4.43 7.83
CA LEU A 102 2.16 4.96 6.53
C LEU A 102 0.81 4.42 6.09
N SER A 103 0.52 3.13 6.32
CA SER A 103 -0.77 2.51 6.01
C SER A 103 -1.95 3.22 6.68
N MET A 104 -1.77 3.72 7.92
CA MET A 104 -2.79 4.53 8.58
C MET A 104 -3.06 5.85 7.85
N ALA A 105 -2.00 6.55 7.41
CA ALA A 105 -2.10 7.78 6.62
C ALA A 105 -2.72 7.54 5.25
N LEU A 106 -2.40 6.38 4.66
CA LEU A 106 -2.81 5.95 3.34
C LEU A 106 -4.23 5.38 3.27
N ARG A 107 -4.83 5.06 4.42
CA ARG A 107 -6.14 4.41 4.51
C ARG A 107 -7.19 5.07 3.63
N GLU A 108 -7.26 6.40 3.64
CA GLU A 108 -8.20 7.14 2.79
C GLU A 108 -7.85 7.00 1.29
N SER A 109 -6.59 7.13 0.92
CA SER A 109 -6.13 6.93 -0.46
C SER A 109 -6.46 5.52 -0.97
N VAL A 110 -6.23 4.49 -0.15
CA VAL A 110 -6.53 3.09 -0.48
C VAL A 110 -8.05 2.89 -0.60
N ARG A 111 -8.84 3.49 0.28
CA ARG A 111 -10.30 3.47 0.19
C ARG A 111 -10.79 4.01 -1.15
N TYR A 112 -10.24 5.13 -1.62
CA TYR A 112 -10.59 5.70 -2.93
C TYR A 112 -10.14 4.82 -4.10
N SER A 113 -8.89 4.33 -4.11
CA SER A 113 -8.44 3.43 -5.19
C SER A 113 -9.26 2.15 -5.27
N ASN A 114 -9.75 1.66 -4.13
CA ASN A 114 -10.57 0.45 -4.05
C ASN A 114 -12.00 0.64 -4.55
N GLN A 115 -12.48 1.88 -4.73
CA GLN A 115 -13.78 2.20 -5.36
C GLN A 115 -13.76 2.07 -6.89
N ARG A 116 -12.60 1.81 -7.49
CA ARG A 116 -12.51 1.63 -8.95
C ARG A 116 -13.46 0.54 -9.46
N PRO A 117 -14.02 0.70 -10.66
CA PRO A 117 -14.66 -0.40 -11.37
C PRO A 117 -13.66 -1.53 -11.67
N ASN A 118 -14.15 -2.77 -11.75
CA ASN A 118 -13.39 -3.96 -12.15
C ASN A 118 -12.15 -4.27 -11.29
N PHE A 119 -12.19 -3.92 -10.00
CA PHE A 119 -11.10 -4.22 -9.04
C PHE A 119 -10.66 -5.69 -9.12
N ASP A 120 -11.62 -6.62 -9.13
CA ASP A 120 -11.33 -8.05 -9.09
C ASP A 120 -10.58 -8.53 -10.36
N GLN A 121 -10.77 -7.84 -11.48
CA GLN A 121 -10.11 -8.17 -12.75
C GLN A 121 -8.74 -7.51 -12.91
N LEU A 122 -8.53 -6.36 -12.26
CA LEU A 122 -7.36 -5.51 -12.48
C LEU A 122 -6.41 -5.52 -11.28
N ALA A 123 -6.90 -5.37 -10.05
CA ALA A 123 -6.07 -5.25 -8.85
C ALA A 123 -5.76 -6.61 -8.20
N LEU A 124 -6.74 -7.52 -8.06
CA LEU A 124 -6.49 -8.82 -7.41
C LEU A 124 -5.35 -9.62 -8.07
N PRO A 125 -5.24 -9.70 -9.41
CA PRO A 125 -4.12 -10.38 -10.05
C PRO A 125 -2.75 -9.78 -9.70
N LEU A 126 -2.68 -8.47 -9.46
CA LEU A 126 -1.44 -7.79 -9.07
C LEU A 126 -1.02 -8.14 -7.64
N HIS A 127 -1.98 -8.20 -6.71
CA HIS A 127 -1.72 -8.70 -5.35
C HIS A 127 -1.27 -10.17 -5.38
N LYS A 128 -1.93 -10.99 -6.22
CA LYS A 128 -1.55 -12.40 -6.39
C LYS A 128 -0.14 -12.57 -6.95
N ALA A 129 0.30 -11.68 -7.86
CA ALA A 129 1.64 -11.70 -8.41
C ALA A 129 2.70 -11.44 -7.33
N ILE A 130 2.46 -10.49 -6.41
CA ILE A 130 3.35 -10.22 -5.27
C ILE A 130 3.42 -11.44 -4.35
N LEU A 131 2.27 -11.99 -3.95
CA LEU A 131 2.22 -13.19 -3.10
C LEU A 131 2.96 -14.36 -3.74
N THR A 132 2.74 -14.60 -5.04
CA THR A 132 3.41 -15.68 -5.78
C THR A 132 4.92 -15.49 -5.81
N ALA A 133 5.40 -14.26 -6.01
CA ALA A 133 6.83 -13.98 -6.00
C ALA A 133 7.45 -14.19 -4.61
N ILE A 134 6.77 -13.75 -3.54
CA ILE A 134 7.21 -14.01 -2.17
C ILE A 134 7.22 -15.51 -1.87
N GLN A 135 6.19 -16.25 -2.28
CA GLN A 135 6.11 -17.72 -2.13
C GLN A 135 7.29 -18.44 -2.80
N ASN A 136 7.78 -17.92 -3.92
CA ASN A 136 8.87 -18.51 -4.67
C ASN A 136 10.26 -18.01 -4.24
N GLY A 137 10.33 -17.12 -3.24
CA GLY A 137 11.58 -16.47 -2.86
C GLY A 137 12.16 -15.53 -3.93
N ASP A 138 11.34 -15.06 -4.86
CA ASP A 138 11.76 -14.22 -5.99
C ASP A 138 11.71 -12.73 -5.62
N ALA A 139 12.81 -12.24 -5.07
CA ALA A 139 12.94 -10.84 -4.66
C ALA A 139 12.78 -9.84 -5.81
N LEU A 140 13.29 -10.16 -7.01
CA LEU A 140 13.17 -9.28 -8.17
C LEU A 140 11.74 -9.27 -8.70
N GLY A 141 11.10 -10.45 -8.77
CA GLY A 141 9.69 -10.58 -9.12
C GLY A 141 8.77 -9.85 -8.16
N ALA A 142 9.01 -9.96 -6.85
CA ALA A 142 8.20 -9.31 -5.82
C ALA A 142 8.31 -7.78 -5.91
N ARG A 143 9.54 -7.26 -6.11
CA ARG A 143 9.77 -5.84 -6.36
C ARG A 143 9.01 -5.35 -7.59
N HIS A 144 9.13 -6.06 -8.70
CA HIS A 144 8.51 -5.67 -9.95
C HIS A 144 6.98 -5.71 -9.87
N ALA A 145 6.41 -6.77 -9.29
CA ALA A 145 4.97 -6.89 -9.09
C ALA A 145 4.42 -5.75 -8.22
N SER A 146 5.15 -5.36 -7.16
CA SER A 146 4.79 -4.20 -6.33
C SER A 146 4.80 -2.88 -7.11
N LEU A 147 5.80 -2.65 -7.97
CA LEU A 147 5.84 -1.45 -8.83
C LEU A 147 4.63 -1.39 -9.78
N VAL A 148 4.25 -2.52 -10.38
CA VAL A 148 3.10 -2.60 -11.28
C VAL A 148 1.79 -2.35 -10.52
N GLN A 149 1.63 -2.92 -9.34
CA GLN A 149 0.48 -2.68 -8.45
C GLN A 149 0.35 -1.21 -8.08
N LEU A 150 1.46 -0.54 -7.74
CA LEU A 150 1.47 0.88 -7.37
C LEU A 150 1.11 1.80 -8.54
N GLU A 151 1.56 1.47 -9.75
CA GLU A 151 1.18 2.24 -10.95
C GLU A 151 -0.31 2.08 -11.25
N ASP A 152 -0.84 0.87 -11.16
CA ASP A 152 -2.28 0.62 -11.33
C ASP A 152 -3.12 1.35 -10.26
N ALA A 153 -2.67 1.34 -9.00
CA ALA A 153 -3.33 2.08 -7.91
C ALA A 153 -3.30 3.60 -8.16
N ARG A 154 -2.20 4.15 -8.66
CA ARG A 154 -2.07 5.57 -9.04
C ARG A 154 -3.07 5.94 -10.14
N VAL A 155 -3.17 5.12 -11.19
CA VAL A 155 -4.12 5.33 -12.29
C VAL A 155 -5.57 5.23 -11.81
N ALA A 156 -5.87 4.26 -10.94
CA ALA A 156 -7.20 4.11 -10.35
C ALA A 156 -7.58 5.34 -9.52
N LEU A 157 -6.68 5.82 -8.68
CA LEU A 157 -6.89 7.00 -7.86
C LEU A 157 -7.12 8.26 -8.71
N SER A 158 -6.31 8.46 -9.75
CA SER A 158 -6.47 9.56 -10.71
C SER A 158 -7.88 9.57 -11.32
N LYS A 159 -8.38 8.41 -11.77
CA LYS A 159 -9.72 8.28 -12.35
C LYS A 159 -10.84 8.59 -11.36
N VAL A 160 -10.74 8.07 -10.13
CA VAL A 160 -11.76 8.30 -9.09
C VAL A 160 -11.81 9.76 -8.67
N LEU A 161 -10.66 10.44 -8.64
CA LEU A 161 -10.58 11.87 -8.34
C LEU A 161 -10.86 12.78 -9.56
N GLY A 162 -11.25 12.21 -10.70
CA GLY A 162 -11.66 12.95 -11.89
C GLY A 162 -10.49 13.58 -12.67
N GLN A 163 -9.34 12.90 -12.75
CA GLN A 163 -8.15 13.39 -13.46
C GLN A 163 -7.62 12.39 -14.50
N ASP A 164 -7.21 12.90 -15.66
CA ASP A 164 -6.47 12.15 -16.66
C ASP A 164 -5.06 11.82 -16.14
N PRO A 165 -4.59 10.56 -16.26
CA PRO A 165 -3.30 10.12 -15.71
C PRO A 165 -2.06 10.73 -16.40
N THR A 166 -2.24 11.66 -17.34
CA THR A 166 -1.21 12.27 -18.20
C THR A 166 -1.07 13.80 -18.03
N SER A 167 -1.70 14.41 -17.02
CA SER A 167 -1.56 15.86 -16.73
C SER A 167 -0.53 16.17 -15.64
#